data_AF-A0A4S0IJL1-F1
#
_entry.id   AF-A0A4S0IJL1-F1
#
_cell.length_a   1.000
_cell.length_b   1.000
_cell.length_c   1.000
_cell.angle_alpha   90.00
_cell.angle_beta   90.00
_cell.angle_gamma   90.00
#
_symmetry.space_group_name_H-M   'P 1'
#
loop_
_entity.id
_entity.type
_entity.pdbx_description
1 polymer ?
#
loop_
_entity_poly.entity_id
_entity_poly.type
_entity_poly.pdbx_seq_one_letter_code
_entity_poly.pdbx_strand_id
1 'polypeptide(L)'
;NPKQFHDLSGDGSMLVKTVRRLKARPTGDTPIQLIASERHADRILSDIVPLGLNGGRPIFEPVGRNTAAAVALATLITIYEYGHDTLLLVVPSDHEISTELKFWETVESG
;
A
#
# COMPACT_ATOMS: atom_id res chain seq x y z
N ASN A 1 3.17 -19.42 0.00
CA ASN A 1 2.73 -18.21 -0.73
C ASN A 1 1.84 -17.38 0.18
N PRO A 2 2.27 -16.16 0.53
CA PRO A 2 1.44 -15.20 1.26
C PRO A 2 0.17 -14.84 0.48
N LYS A 3 -0.93 -14.63 1.19
CA LYS A 3 -2.26 -14.44 0.59
C LYS A 3 -2.31 -13.26 -0.36
N GLN A 4 -1.68 -12.13 -0.02
CA GLN A 4 -1.68 -10.90 -0.81
C GLN A 4 -1.20 -11.08 -2.26
N PHE A 5 -0.48 -12.17 -2.54
CA PHE A 5 0.03 -12.51 -3.86
C PHE A 5 -0.87 -13.42 -4.68
N HIS A 6 -2.02 -13.84 -4.15
CA HIS A 6 -2.98 -14.67 -4.86
C HIS A 6 -3.89 -13.80 -5.73
N ASP A 7 -4.14 -14.26 -6.96
CA ASP A 7 -5.17 -13.71 -7.84
C ASP A 7 -6.44 -14.55 -7.66
N LEU A 8 -7.41 -14.00 -6.94
CA LEU A 8 -8.67 -14.69 -6.62
C LEU A 8 -9.81 -14.32 -7.57
N SER A 9 -9.67 -13.27 -8.39
CA SER A 9 -10.74 -12.78 -9.26
C SER A 9 -10.36 -12.60 -10.74
N GLY A 10 -9.14 -12.97 -11.12
CA GLY A 10 -8.66 -12.96 -12.51
C GLY A 10 -8.16 -11.61 -13.02
N ASP A 11 -7.82 -10.66 -12.15
CA ASP A 11 -7.27 -9.33 -12.55
C ASP A 11 -6.07 -8.92 -11.68
N GLY A 12 -5.20 -9.88 -11.43
CA GLY A 12 -3.98 -9.67 -10.66
C GLY A 12 -4.15 -9.94 -9.17
N SER A 13 -3.02 -9.93 -8.47
CA SER A 13 -3.00 -10.25 -7.04
C SER A 13 -3.75 -9.21 -6.19
N MET A 14 -4.19 -9.60 -5.00
CA MET A 14 -4.81 -8.66 -4.05
C MET A 14 -3.91 -7.43 -3.76
N LEU A 15 -2.58 -7.62 -3.75
CA LEU A 15 -1.63 -6.53 -3.62
C LEU A 15 -1.65 -5.59 -4.84
N VAL A 16 -1.67 -6.14 -6.06
CA VAL A 16 -1.78 -5.36 -7.32
C VAL A 16 -3.06 -4.54 -7.31
N LYS A 17 -4.19 -5.15 -6.96
CA LYS A 17 -5.48 -4.46 -6.88
C LYS A 17 -5.51 -3.38 -5.80
N THR A 18 -4.89 -3.64 -4.65
CA THR A 18 -4.77 -2.63 -3.59
C THR A 18 -3.98 -1.42 -4.07
N VAL A 19 -2.85 -1.63 -4.76
CA VAL A 19 -2.07 -0.51 -5.33
C VAL A 19 -2.87 0.24 -6.39
N ARG A 20 -3.55 -0.44 -7.31
CA ARG A 20 -4.42 0.20 -8.32
C ARG A 20 -5.51 1.05 -7.65
N ARG A 21 -6.20 0.50 -6.65
CA ARG A 21 -7.21 1.21 -5.86
C ARG A 21 -6.63 2.46 -5.20
N LEU A 22 -5.46 2.38 -4.58
CA LEU A 22 -4.82 3.54 -3.94
C LEU A 22 -4.40 4.61 -4.95
N LYS A 23 -4.04 4.22 -6.17
CA LYS A 23 -3.71 5.17 -7.24
C LYS A 23 -4.93 5.87 -7.83
N ALA A 24 -6.12 5.29 -7.69
CA ALA A 24 -7.36 5.80 -8.25
C ALA A 24 -8.01 6.94 -7.43
N ARG A 25 -7.26 7.57 -6.51
CA ARG A 25 -7.78 8.71 -5.74
C ARG A 25 -8.15 9.85 -6.72
N PRO A 26 -9.40 10.37 -6.67
CA PRO A 26 -9.83 11.38 -7.64
C PRO A 26 -9.06 12.70 -7.57
N THR A 27 -8.64 13.11 -6.38
CA THR A 27 -7.99 14.40 -6.12
C THR A 27 -6.87 14.28 -5.08
N GLY A 28 -5.83 15.08 -5.24
CA GLY A 28 -4.71 15.15 -4.30
C GLY A 28 -3.66 14.05 -4.48
N ASP A 29 -2.45 14.33 -3.99
CA ASP A 29 -1.36 13.36 -4.03
C ASP A 29 -1.61 12.22 -3.03
N THR A 30 -1.22 11.01 -3.42
CA THR A 30 -1.30 9.81 -2.58
C THR A 30 -0.03 8.99 -2.72
N PRO A 31 1.10 9.41 -2.13
CA PRO A 31 2.33 8.62 -2.12
C PRO A 31 2.09 7.27 -1.42
N ILE A 32 2.40 6.17 -2.10
CA ILE A 32 2.14 4.82 -1.60
C ILE A 32 3.43 4.26 -1.00
N GLN A 33 3.50 4.21 0.33
CA GLN A 33 4.58 3.50 1.04
C GLN A 33 4.18 2.03 1.21
N LEU A 34 4.86 1.12 0.51
CA LEU A 34 4.58 -0.31 0.56
C LEU A 34 5.52 -0.98 1.54
N ILE A 35 5.03 -1.39 2.71
CA ILE A 35 5.84 -2.08 3.71
C ILE A 35 5.66 -3.59 3.57
N ALA A 36 6.76 -4.31 3.42
CA ALA A 36 6.75 -5.76 3.28
C ALA A 36 8.02 -6.40 3.83
N SER A 37 8.00 -7.70 4.08
CA SER A 37 9.22 -8.44 4.41
C SER A 37 10.17 -8.47 3.22
N GLU A 38 11.47 -8.31 3.49
CA GLU A 38 12.55 -8.46 2.50
C GLU A 38 12.52 -9.80 1.75
N ARG A 39 11.97 -10.86 2.37
CA ARG A 39 11.74 -12.17 1.72
C ARG A 39 10.87 -12.11 0.46
N HIS A 40 10.16 -11.01 0.25
CA HIS A 40 9.29 -10.79 -0.90
C HIS A 40 9.75 -9.64 -1.80
N ALA A 41 10.96 -9.12 -1.58
CA ALA A 41 11.48 -7.96 -2.28
C ALA A 41 11.49 -8.16 -3.79
N ASP A 42 12.10 -9.23 -4.30
CA ASP A 42 12.19 -9.50 -5.74
C ASP A 42 10.82 -9.53 -6.41
N ARG A 43 9.83 -10.15 -5.75
CA ARG A 43 8.47 -10.23 -6.27
C ARG A 43 7.79 -8.87 -6.28
N ILE A 44 7.98 -8.05 -5.25
CA ILE A 44 7.42 -6.69 -5.19
C ILE A 44 8.07 -5.79 -6.24
N LEU A 45 9.39 -5.90 -6.40
CA LEU A 45 10.13 -5.16 -7.43
C LEU A 45 9.68 -5.55 -8.85
N SER A 46 9.37 -6.82 -9.07
CA SER A 46 8.84 -7.33 -10.34
C SER A 46 7.38 -6.93 -10.58
N ASP A 47 6.50 -7.19 -9.61
CA ASP A 47 5.05 -7.17 -9.84
C ASP A 47 4.42 -5.79 -9.54
N ILE A 48 5.03 -5.01 -8.64
CA ILE A 48 4.42 -3.80 -8.07
C ILE A 48 5.11 -2.52 -8.50
N VAL A 49 6.44 -2.46 -8.48
CA VAL A 49 7.18 -1.25 -8.87
C VAL A 49 6.83 -0.75 -10.28
N PRO A 50 6.64 -1.62 -11.29
CA PRO A 50 6.21 -1.17 -12.63
C PRO A 50 4.83 -0.50 -12.66
N LEU A 51 3.97 -0.74 -11.66
CA LEU A 51 2.69 -0.04 -11.54
C LEU A 51 2.88 1.42 -11.13
N GLY A 52 4.01 1.77 -10.51
CA GLY A 52 4.26 3.08 -9.90
C GLY A 52 3.54 3.24 -8.56
N LEU A 53 4.18 3.98 -7.64
CA LEU A 53 3.70 4.18 -6.26
C LEU A 53 3.38 5.66 -5.95
N ASN A 54 3.03 6.45 -6.98
CA ASN A 54 2.64 7.86 -6.86
C ASN A 54 3.64 8.71 -6.02
N GLY A 55 4.94 8.49 -6.21
CA GLY A 55 6.01 9.17 -5.46
C GLY A 55 6.44 8.50 -4.16
N GLY A 56 5.75 7.43 -3.74
CA GLY A 56 6.17 6.55 -2.64
C GLY A 56 7.17 5.48 -3.07
N ARG A 57 7.50 4.57 -2.16
CA ARG A 57 8.48 3.50 -2.38
C ARG A 57 8.15 2.22 -1.60
N PRO A 58 8.68 1.05 -2.01
CA PRO A 58 8.71 -0.11 -1.15
C PRO A 58 9.72 0.08 -0.01
N ILE A 59 9.37 -0.42 1.17
CA ILE A 59 10.21 -0.48 2.37
C ILE A 59 10.25 -1.93 2.83
N PHE A 60 11.44 -2.52 2.80
CA PHE A 60 11.63 -3.91 3.12
C PHE A 60 12.11 -4.11 4.56
N GLU A 61 11.30 -4.79 5.36
CA GLU A 61 11.64 -5.15 6.73
C GLU A 61 12.50 -6.43 6.74
N PRO A 62 13.69 -6.40 7.37
CA PRO A 62 14.56 -7.58 7.46
C PRO A 62 13.93 -8.68 8.34
N VAL A 63 13.10 -8.26 9.31
CA VAL A 63 12.36 -9.14 10.21
C VAL A 63 10.95 -8.57 10.36
N GLY A 64 9.93 -9.37 10.02
CA GLY A 64 8.54 -8.96 10.22
C GLY A 64 8.23 -8.80 11.70
N ARG A 65 7.83 -7.60 12.13
CA ARG A 65 7.54 -7.26 13.53
C ARG A 65 6.06 -6.97 13.80
N ASN A 66 5.18 -7.56 12.98
CA ASN A 66 3.71 -7.34 12.97
C ASN A 66 3.30 -5.91 12.58
N THR A 67 1.98 -5.72 12.42
CA THR A 67 1.39 -4.49 11.86
C THR A 67 1.71 -3.23 12.64
N ALA A 68 1.78 -3.29 13.97
CA ALA A 68 2.06 -2.11 14.80
C ALA A 68 3.44 -1.50 14.50
N ALA A 69 4.47 -2.35 14.32
CA ALA A 69 5.81 -1.89 13.99
C ALA A 69 5.89 -1.31 12.56
N ALA A 70 5.22 -1.97 11.60
CA ALA A 70 5.13 -1.47 10.23
C ALA A 70 4.46 -0.09 10.17
N VAL A 71 3.33 0.09 10.87
CA VAL A 71 2.63 1.39 10.93
C VAL A 71 3.49 2.45 11.61
N ALA A 72 4.20 2.12 12.69
CA ALA A 72 5.09 3.06 13.35
C ALA A 72 6.23 3.52 12.42
N LEU A 73 6.85 2.59 11.69
CA LEU A 73 7.88 2.92 10.70
C LEU A 73 7.32 3.81 9.57
N ALA A 74 6.15 3.47 9.02
CA ALA A 74 5.47 4.27 8.01
C ALA A 74 5.26 5.70 8.52
N THR A 75 4.75 5.83 9.74
CA THR A 75 4.44 7.11 10.38
C THR A 75 5.69 7.97 10.54
N LEU A 76 6.79 7.40 11.01
CA LEU A 76 8.06 8.13 11.16
C LEU A 76 8.61 8.62 9.82
N ILE A 77 8.54 7.79 8.77
CA ILE A 77 8.97 8.18 7.43
C ILE A 77 8.09 9.30 6.89
N THR A 78 6.77 9.14 6.98
CA THR A 78 5.82 10.16 6.51
C THR A 78 5.98 11.48 7.25
N ILE A 79 6.15 11.44 8.57
CA ILE A 79 6.41 12.64 9.37
C ILE A 79 7.69 13.34 8.92
N TYR A 80 8.76 12.57 8.67
CA TYR A 80 10.04 13.13 8.23
C TYR A 80 9.95 13.76 6.84
N GLU A 81 9.20 13.15 5.92
CA GLU A 81 9.09 13.60 4.53
C GLU A 81 8.06 14.73 4.32
N TYR A 82 6.95 14.70 5.06
CA TYR A 82 5.78 15.55 4.80
C TYR A 82 5.35 16.41 6.00
N GLY A 83 5.92 16.20 7.19
CA GLY A 83 5.64 16.97 8.40
C GLY A 83 4.60 16.31 9.34
N HIS A 84 4.47 16.86 10.55
CA HIS A 84 3.65 16.29 11.64
C HIS A 84 2.15 16.30 11.37
N ASP A 85 1.65 17.24 10.57
CA ASP A 85 0.21 17.40 10.29
C ASP A 85 -0.28 16.50 9.13
N THR A 86 0.56 15.56 8.69
CA THR A 86 0.24 14.66 7.58
C THR A 86 -0.76 13.59 7.99
N LEU A 87 -1.77 13.36 7.15
CA LEU A 87 -2.71 12.25 7.29
C LEU A 87 -2.14 10.96 6.69
N LEU A 88 -2.26 9.86 7.43
CA LEU A 88 -1.88 8.52 6.96
C LEU A 88 -3.12 7.63 6.82
N LEU A 89 -3.29 7.04 5.64
CA LEU A 89 -4.25 5.97 5.40
C LEU A 89 -3.55 4.62 5.44
N VAL A 90 -3.89 3.76 6.41
CA VAL A 90 -3.32 2.42 6.54
C VAL A 90 -4.26 1.41 5.88
N VAL A 91 -3.76 0.69 4.87
CA VAL A 91 -4.56 -0.25 4.07
C VAL A 91 -3.92 -1.64 4.05
N PRO A 92 -4.63 -2.70 4.49
CA PRO A 92 -4.17 -4.08 4.34
C PRO A 92 -4.05 -4.47 2.85
N SER A 93 -2.99 -5.22 2.51
CA SER A 93 -2.70 -5.61 1.12
C SER A 93 -3.44 -6.87 0.65
N ASP A 94 -4.13 -7.56 1.55
CA ASP A 94 -4.80 -8.84 1.32
C ASP A 94 -6.34 -8.73 1.37
N HIS A 95 -6.87 -7.52 1.21
CA HIS A 95 -8.31 -7.29 1.10
C HIS A 95 -8.76 -7.19 -0.36
N GLU A 96 -9.78 -7.98 -0.70
CA GLU A 96 -10.50 -7.88 -1.97
C GLU A 96 -11.57 -6.78 -1.87
N ILE A 97 -11.37 -5.67 -2.58
CA ILE A 97 -12.34 -4.57 -2.70
C ILE A 97 -12.41 -4.20 -4.17
N SER A 98 -13.55 -4.46 -4.80
CA SER A 98 -13.77 -4.28 -6.24
C SER A 98 -14.36 -2.91 -6.62
N THR A 99 -14.66 -2.06 -5.64
CA THR A 99 -15.32 -0.75 -5.85
C THR A 99 -14.37 0.40 -5.52
N GLU A 100 -13.45 0.71 -6.44
CA GLU A 100 -12.37 1.69 -6.21
C GLU A 100 -12.88 3.11 -5.91
N LEU A 101 -13.88 3.60 -6.66
CA LEU A 101 -14.46 4.92 -6.43
C LEU A 101 -15.17 5.00 -5.07
N LYS A 102 -15.99 4.00 -4.74
CA LYS A 102 -16.70 3.95 -3.45
C LYS A 102 -15.76 3.83 -2.25
N PHE A 103 -14.64 3.14 -2.43
CA PHE A 103 -13.58 3.10 -1.43
C PHE A 103 -13.09 4.51 -1.12
N TRP A 104 -12.77 5.32 -2.14
CA TRP A 104 -12.34 6.70 -1.93
C TRP A 104 -13.44 7.61 -1.42
N GLU A 105 -14.68 7.49 -1.92
CA GLU A 105 -15.83 8.23 -1.37
C GLU A 105 -15.98 7.99 0.14
N THR A 106 -15.80 6.75 0.59
CA THR A 106 -15.88 6.37 2.02
C THR A 106 -14.70 6.95 2.82
N VAL A 107 -13.49 6.88 2.28
CA VAL A 107 -12.29 7.41 2.95
C VAL A 107 -12.37 8.93 3.10
N GLU A 108 -12.82 9.64 2.07
CA GLU A 108 -12.94 11.10 2.08
C GLU A 108 -14.13 11.58 2.95
N SER A 109 -15.13 10.73 3.22
CA SER A 109 -16.25 11.08 4.10
C SER A 109 -15.96 11.01 5.59
N GLY A 110 -14.90 10.31 6.01
CA GLY A 110 -14.55 10.08 7.42
C GLY A 110 -15.29 8.91 8.05
#